data_AF-A0A847IRY1-F1
#
_entry.id   AF-A0A847IRY1-F1
#
_cell.length_a   1.000
_cell.length_b   1.000
_cell.length_c   1.000
_cell.angle_alpha   90.00
_cell.angle_beta   90.00
_cell.angle_gamma   90.00
#
_symmetry.space_group_name_H-M   'P 1'
#
loop_
_entity.id
_entity.type
_entity.pdbx_description
1 polymer ?
#
loop_
_entity_poly.entity_id
_entity_poly.type
_entity_poly.pdbx_seq_one_letter_code
_entity_poly.pdbx_strand_id
1 'polypeptide(L)'
;MKRKMMFLRHNNTTTRLVFLFLSGILLLFIVAPLLGLFLSTSLPDLFETIKDTDVQRSIGLTLGVSALFTLLAGFFALPLAYIMARKEFRGKAFIQG
;
A
#
# COMPACT_ATOMS: atom_id res chain seq x y z
N MET A 1 -53.27 0.52 -14.41
CA MET A 1 -51.88 0.77 -14.86
C MET A 1 -51.16 1.84 -14.01
N LYS A 2 -51.07 1.71 -12.66
CA LYS A 2 -50.38 2.68 -11.76
C LYS A 2 -49.87 2.04 -10.45
N ARG A 3 -49.27 0.84 -10.51
CA ARG A 3 -48.86 0.12 -9.28
C ARG A 3 -47.43 -0.43 -9.34
N LYS A 4 -46.52 0.32 -9.97
CA LYS A 4 -45.11 -0.06 -10.10
C LYS A 4 -44.15 1.12 -9.89
N MET A 5 -44.50 2.01 -8.96
CA MET A 5 -43.67 3.14 -8.60
C MET A 5 -43.64 3.27 -7.07
N MET A 6 -43.07 2.25 -6.43
CA MET A 6 -42.60 2.36 -5.06
C MET A 6 -41.27 1.60 -5.03
N PHE A 7 -40.25 2.25 -5.59
CA PHE A 7 -38.86 1.80 -5.50
C PHE A 7 -38.49 1.75 -4.01
N LEU A 8 -38.23 0.55 -3.52
CA LEU A 8 -37.78 0.27 -2.17
C LEU A 8 -36.42 0.97 -1.94
N ARG A 9 -36.42 2.04 -1.16
CA ARG A 9 -35.20 2.68 -0.67
C ARG A 9 -34.62 1.81 0.45
N HIS A 10 -33.74 0.86 0.08
CA HIS A 10 -33.01 0.06 1.06
C HIS A 10 -31.98 0.95 1.78
N ASN A 11 -32.26 1.31 3.02
CA ASN A 11 -31.47 2.25 3.79
C ASN A 11 -30.31 1.54 4.50
N ASN A 12 -29.19 1.34 3.81
CA ASN A 12 -27.97 0.65 4.30
C ASN A 12 -27.15 1.46 5.34
N THR A 13 -27.80 2.35 6.10
CA THR A 13 -27.13 3.30 6.99
C THR A 13 -26.39 2.60 8.13
N THR A 14 -26.99 1.60 8.77
CA THR A 14 -26.36 0.85 9.86
C THR A 14 -25.09 0.15 9.39
N THR A 15 -25.16 -0.61 8.29
CA THR A 15 -24.00 -1.31 7.73
C THR A 15 -22.89 -0.33 7.34
N ARG A 16 -23.25 0.81 6.73
CA ARG A 16 -22.29 1.87 6.38
C ARG A 16 -21.63 2.48 7.61
N LEU A 17 -22.37 2.73 8.68
CA LEU A 17 -21.84 3.26 9.94
C LEU A 17 -20.88 2.26 10.61
N VAL A 18 -21.21 0.97 10.59
CA VAL A 18 -20.33 -0.10 11.10
C VAL A 18 -19.02 -0.14 10.31
N PHE A 19 -19.07 -0.16 8.98
CA PHE A 19 -17.85 -0.13 8.16
C PHE A 19 -17.05 1.15 8.36
N LEU A 20 -17.71 2.31 8.48
CA LEU A 20 -17.04 3.57 8.74
C LEU A 20 -16.32 3.55 10.10
N PHE A 21 -16.97 3.04 11.14
CA PHE A 21 -16.37 2.88 12.46
C PHE A 21 -15.18 1.92 12.45
N LEU A 22 -15.33 0.74 11.84
CA LEU A 22 -14.25 -0.26 11.73
C LEU A 22 -13.07 0.28 10.92
N SER A 23 -13.32 0.99 9.81
CA SER A 23 -12.25 1.63 9.03
C SER A 23 -11.56 2.74 9.82
N GLY A 24 -12.31 3.48 10.64
CA GLY A 24 -11.76 4.49 11.56
C GLY A 24 -10.84 3.88 12.60
N ILE A 25 -11.19 2.71 13.16
CA ILE A 25 -10.33 1.97 14.09
C ILE A 25 -9.04 1.53 13.39
N LEU A 26 -9.13 0.96 12.19
CA LEU A 26 -7.94 0.53 11.43
C LEU A 26 -7.03 1.71 11.07
N LEU A 27 -7.62 2.84 10.69
CA LEU A 27 -6.87 4.07 10.41
C LEU A 27 -6.19 4.58 11.68
N LEU A 28 -6.91 4.59 12.81
CA LEU A 28 -6.36 4.98 14.10
C LEU A 28 -5.19 4.07 14.50
N PHE A 29 -5.28 2.76 14.23
CA PHE A 29 -4.19 1.82 14.49
C PHE A 29 -2.92 2.12 13.68
N ILE A 30 -3.03 2.69 12.48
CA ILE A 30 -1.87 3.12 11.68
C ILE A 30 -1.37 4.49 12.16
N VAL A 31 -2.27 5.44 12.40
CA VAL A 31 -1.91 6.82 12.73
C VAL A 31 -1.40 6.96 14.16
N ALA A 32 -2.00 6.27 15.13
CA ALA A 32 -1.61 6.35 16.54
C ALA A 32 -0.13 6.03 16.81
N PRO A 33 0.48 4.93 16.31
CA PRO A 33 1.89 4.67 16.51
C PRO A 33 2.80 5.67 15.77
N LEU A 34 2.38 6.16 14.60
CA LEU A 34 3.11 7.22 13.90
C LEU A 34 3.13 8.51 14.73
N LEU A 35 1.98 8.93 15.26
CA LEU A 35 1.91 10.08 16.17
C LEU A 35 2.73 9.84 17.43
N GLY A 36 2.66 8.64 18.01
CA GLY A 36 3.47 8.26 19.17
C GLY A 36 4.96 8.43 18.90
N LEU A 37 5.45 7.99 17.74
CA LEU A 37 6.84 8.14 17.31
C LEU A 37 7.25 9.62 17.19
N PHE A 38 6.41 10.46 16.58
CA PHE A 38 6.69 11.90 16.46
C PHE A 38 6.69 12.62 17.82
N LEU A 39 5.79 12.22 18.73
CA LEU A 39 5.70 12.82 20.06
C LEU A 39 6.82 12.34 20.99
N SER A 40 7.36 11.13 20.79
CA SER A 40 8.44 10.58 21.61
C SER A 40 9.85 10.98 21.15
N THR A 41 10.02 11.43 19.90
CA THR A 41 11.33 11.73 19.31
C THR A 41 11.65 13.22 19.47
N SER A 42 12.79 13.54 20.10
CA SER A 42 13.23 14.93 20.20
C SER A 42 13.87 15.40 18.89
N LEU A 43 13.67 16.68 18.54
CA LEU A 43 14.29 17.27 17.34
C LEU A 43 15.83 17.21 17.36
N PRO A 44 16.53 17.51 18.47
CA PRO A 44 17.99 17.38 18.53
C PRO A 44 18.49 15.96 18.23
N ASP A 45 17.88 14.94 18.84
CA ASP A 45 18.28 13.54 18.65
C ASP A 45 18.07 13.10 17.20
N LEU A 46 17.01 13.59 16.54
CA LEU A 46 16.77 13.35 15.11
C LEU A 46 17.89 13.95 14.24
N PHE A 47 18.31 15.18 14.51
CA PHE A 47 19.40 15.81 13.75
C PHE A 47 20.76 15.13 14.00
N GLU A 48 21.02 14.65 15.21
CA GLU A 48 22.21 13.85 15.50
C GLU A 48 22.19 12.53 14.74
N THR A 49 21.05 11.83 14.76
CA THR A 49 20.86 10.56 14.02
C THR A 49 21.04 10.73 12.51
N ILE A 50 20.59 11.85 11.94
CA ILE A 50 20.79 12.12 10.50
C ILE A 50 22.25 12.37 10.15
N LYS A 51 23.06 12.91 11.07
CA LYS A 51 24.50 13.14 10.88
C LYS A 51 25.34 11.88 11.10
N ASP A 52 24.77 10.86 11.72
CA ASP A 52 25.42 9.57 11.91
C ASP A 52 25.77 8.94 10.54
N THR A 53 27.04 8.61 10.36
CA THR A 53 27.57 8.08 9.10
C THR A 53 27.05 6.68 8.79
N ASP A 54 26.81 5.85 9.81
CA ASP A 54 26.29 4.50 9.63
C ASP A 54 24.81 4.54 9.23
N VAL A 55 24.05 5.50 9.77
CA VAL A 55 22.65 5.75 9.35
C VAL A 55 22.60 6.18 7.90
N GLN A 56 23.41 7.16 7.50
CA GLN A 56 23.46 7.63 6.10
C GLN A 56 23.87 6.51 5.14
N ARG A 57 24.88 5.71 5.50
CA ARG A 57 25.34 4.58 4.69
C ARG A 57 24.24 3.54 4.52
N SER A 58 23.52 3.22 5.59
CA SER A 58 22.43 2.24 5.57
C SER A 58 21.24 2.70 4.73
N ILE A 59 20.88 3.99 4.82
CA ILE A 59 19.83 4.60 3.97
C ILE A 59 20.27 4.56 2.51
N GLY A 60 21.49 5.00 2.21
CA GLY A 60 22.04 4.99 0.85
C GLY A 60 22.08 3.60 0.24
N LEU A 61 22.49 2.59 1.01
CA LEU A 61 22.47 1.19 0.58
C LEU A 61 21.04 0.72 0.28
N THR A 62 20.09 0.97 1.18
CA THR A 62 18.70 0.54 1.01
C THR A 62 18.06 1.19 -0.22
N LEU A 63 18.23 2.50 -0.38
CA LEU A 63 17.71 3.24 -1.54
C LEU A 63 18.39 2.80 -2.84
N GLY A 64 19.71 2.64 -2.84
CA GLY A 64 20.46 2.20 -4.01
C GLY A 64 20.08 0.79 -4.46
N VAL A 65 20.00 -0.15 -3.52
CA VAL A 65 19.62 -1.55 -3.80
C VAL A 65 18.16 -1.63 -4.27
N SER A 66 17.23 -0.95 -3.61
CA SER A 66 15.82 -0.95 -4.00
C SER A 66 15.59 -0.29 -5.37
N ALA A 67 16.30 0.81 -5.68
CA ALA A 67 16.24 1.43 -7.00
C ALA A 67 16.78 0.51 -8.09
N LEU A 68 17.96 -0.09 -7.87
CA LEU A 68 18.54 -1.04 -8.82
C LEU A 68 17.63 -2.26 -9.02
N PHE A 69 17.11 -2.83 -7.93
CA PHE A 69 16.16 -3.93 -7.99
C PHE A 69 14.91 -3.55 -8.77
N THR A 70 14.36 -2.35 -8.55
CA THR A 70 13.18 -1.87 -9.28
C THR A 70 13.46 -1.73 -10.77
N LEU A 71 14.66 -1.29 -11.17
CA LEU A 71 15.05 -1.22 -12.59
C LEU A 71 15.22 -2.60 -13.21
N LEU A 72 15.88 -3.52 -12.49
CA LEU A 72 16.06 -4.90 -12.95
C LEU A 72 14.71 -5.63 -13.04
N ALA A 73 13.90 -5.58 -11.98
CA ALA A 73 12.54 -6.09 -11.99
C ALA A 73 11.71 -5.40 -13.09
N GLY A 74 11.87 -4.10 -13.28
CA GLY A 74 11.31 -3.36 -14.41
C GLY A 74 11.65 -4.01 -15.75
N PHE A 75 12.94 -4.26 -15.98
CA PHE A 75 13.46 -4.82 -17.22
C PHE A 75 13.03 -6.27 -17.46
N PHE A 76 12.97 -7.10 -16.43
CA PHE A 76 12.63 -8.54 -16.58
C PHE A 76 11.13 -8.82 -16.38
N ALA A 77 10.52 -8.22 -15.37
CA ALA A 77 9.12 -8.48 -15.02
C ALA A 77 8.12 -7.79 -15.94
N LEU A 78 8.39 -6.57 -16.46
CA LEU A 78 7.42 -5.91 -17.36
C LEU A 78 7.25 -6.66 -18.69
N PRO A 79 8.31 -7.09 -19.40
CA PRO A 79 8.13 -7.87 -20.63
C PRO A 79 7.38 -9.18 -20.39
N LEU A 80 7.69 -9.86 -19.27
CA LEU A 80 6.98 -11.06 -18.86
C LEU A 80 5.49 -10.76 -18.59
N ALA A 81 5.19 -9.72 -17.81
CA ALA A 81 3.83 -9.29 -17.51
C ALA A 81 3.06 -8.90 -18.78
N TYR A 82 3.72 -8.25 -19.74
CA TYR A 82 3.13 -7.91 -21.03
C TYR A 82 2.77 -9.16 -21.84
N ILE A 83 3.68 -10.12 -21.93
CA ILE A 83 3.43 -11.40 -22.62
C ILE A 83 2.29 -12.15 -21.95
N MET A 84 2.27 -12.22 -20.62
CA MET A 84 1.20 -12.83 -19.83
C MET A 84 -0.16 -12.17 -20.09
N ALA A 85 -0.21 -10.84 -20.17
CA ALA A 85 -1.45 -10.10 -20.37
C ALA A 85 -1.99 -10.16 -21.81
N ARG A 86 -1.12 -10.37 -22.81
CA ARG A 86 -1.48 -10.24 -24.23
C ARG A 86 -1.46 -11.53 -25.03
N LYS A 87 -0.74 -12.57 -24.60
CA LYS A 87 -0.62 -13.82 -25.35
C LYS A 87 -1.24 -14.97 -24.57
N GLU A 88 -1.95 -15.83 -25.30
CA GLU A 88 -2.38 -17.14 -24.83
C GLU A 88 -1.39 -18.18 -25.35
N PHE A 89 -0.72 -18.90 -24.44
CA PHE A 89 0.22 -19.96 -24.79
C PHE A 89 0.13 -21.12 -23.81
N ARG A 90 0.51 -22.32 -24.26
CA ARG A 90 0.24 -23.60 -23.57
C ARG A 90 0.83 -23.69 -22.15
N GLY A 91 1.94 -22.99 -21.88
CA GLY A 91 2.60 -22.97 -20.57
C GLY A 91 2.15 -21.84 -19.63
N LYS A 92 1.15 -21.04 -20.01
CA LYS A 92 0.72 -19.85 -19.25
C LYS A 92 0.20 -20.18 -17.85
N ALA A 93 -0.63 -21.22 -17.72
CA ALA A 93 -1.19 -21.63 -16.43
C ALA A 93 -0.11 -22.03 -15.42
N PHE A 94 0.93 -22.75 -15.87
CA PHE A 94 2.05 -23.13 -15.01
C PHE A 94 2.86 -21.94 -14.49
N ILE A 95 3.00 -20.89 -15.30
CA ILE A 95 3.72 -19.66 -14.91
C ILE A 95 2.86 -18.81 -13.94
N GLN A 96 1.53 -18.89 -14.04
CA GLN A 96 0.60 -18.18 -13.16
C GLN A 96 0.39 -18.89 -11.81
N GLY A 97 0.64 -20.21 -11.75
CA GLY A 97 0.40 -21.05 -10.57
C GLY A 97 -0.88 -21.86 -10.71
#